data_AF-A0A0M8WZU8-F1
#
_entry.id   AF-A0A0M8WZU8-F1
#
_cell.length_a   1.000
_cell.length_b   1.000
_cell.length_c   1.000
_cell.angle_alpha   90.00
_cell.angle_beta   90.00
_cell.angle_gamma   90.00
#
_symmetry.space_group_name_H-M   'P 1'
#
loop_
_entity.id
_entity.type
_entity.pdbx_description
1 polymer ?
#
loop_
_entity_poly.entity_id
_entity_poly.type
_entity_poly.pdbx_seq_one_letter_code
_entity_poly.pdbx_strand_id
1 'polypeptide(L)'
;MTVSDLRASVLASLTTAAFTDATVTRQSDSIVIATVPAARSTWADFALASHTTLRLADKAGRARYAIFPTPADSEPYSCTVYFRATGPGLAQQHAGKELCHTVRIVPGHTTEADIPKALAAAVFADPGRTGDITVTRLA
;
A
#
# COMPACT_ATOMS: atom_id res chain seq x y z
N MET A 1 -9.25 0.23 -14.74
CA MET A 1 -8.05 0.63 -15.51
C MET A 1 -6.98 -0.44 -15.30
N THR A 2 -6.34 -0.98 -16.35
CA THR A 2 -5.27 -1.98 -16.16
C THR A 2 -3.98 -1.30 -15.68
N VAL A 3 -3.03 -2.04 -15.10
CA VAL A 3 -1.74 -1.46 -14.67
C VAL A 3 -0.90 -0.95 -15.83
N SER A 4 -1.02 -1.58 -17.01
CA SER A 4 -0.36 -1.09 -18.22
C SER A 4 -0.91 0.29 -18.61
N ASP A 5 -2.23 0.49 -18.52
CA ASP A 5 -2.89 1.77 -18.77
C ASP A 5 -2.52 2.82 -17.71
N LEU A 6 -2.44 2.41 -16.44
CA LEU A 6 -2.01 3.28 -15.34
C LEU A 6 -0.58 3.78 -15.56
N ARG A 7 0.34 2.89 -15.92
CA ARG A 7 1.74 3.24 -16.20
C ARG A 7 1.85 4.27 -17.32
N ALA A 8 1.10 4.07 -18.40
CA ALA A 8 1.06 4.98 -19.53
C ALA A 8 0.47 6.36 -19.14
N SER A 9 -0.63 6.36 -18.37
CA SER A 9 -1.27 7.57 -17.86
C SER A 9 -0.35 8.40 -16.95
N VAL A 10 0.34 7.74 -16.02
CA VAL A 10 1.31 8.39 -15.12
C VAL A 10 2.47 8.98 -15.91
N LEU A 11 3.04 8.23 -16.86
CA LEU A 11 4.12 8.72 -17.70
C LEU A 11 3.69 9.91 -18.56
N ALA A 12 2.48 9.89 -19.12
CA ALA A 12 1.93 11.00 -19.90
C ALA A 12 1.74 12.26 -19.04
N SER A 13 1.25 12.11 -17.81
CA SER A 13 1.05 13.22 -16.87
C SER A 13 2.37 13.86 -16.47
N LEU A 14 3.39 13.05 -16.17
CA LEU A 14 4.74 13.53 -15.85
C LEU A 14 5.44 14.17 -17.06
N THR A 15 5.30 13.60 -18.25
CA THR A 15 5.81 14.18 -19.50
C THR A 15 5.19 15.56 -19.75
N THR A 16 3.87 15.68 -19.58
CA THR A 16 3.14 16.95 -19.74
C THR A 16 3.60 18.01 -18.74
N ALA A 17 3.96 17.58 -17.52
CA ALA A 17 4.56 18.45 -16.50
C ALA A 17 6.06 18.72 -16.70
N ALA A 18 6.61 18.38 -17.87
CA ALA A 18 8.01 18.57 -18.26
C ALA A 18 9.01 17.81 -17.37
N PHE A 19 8.67 16.59 -16.96
CA PHE A 19 9.62 15.65 -16.37
C PHE A 19 10.15 14.67 -17.45
N THR A 20 11.09 15.13 -18.26
CA THR A 20 11.71 14.32 -19.34
C THR A 20 12.51 13.14 -18.82
N ASP A 21 13.06 13.26 -17.61
CA ASP A 21 13.89 12.23 -16.96
C ASP A 21 13.07 11.37 -15.97
N ALA A 22 11.73 11.45 -16.04
CA ALA A 22 10.87 10.60 -15.22
C ALA A 22 11.00 9.14 -15.67
N THR A 23 11.13 8.24 -14.71
CA THR A 23 10.98 6.80 -14.98
C THR A 23 9.71 6.30 -14.33
N VAL A 24 8.95 5.48 -15.06
CA VAL A 24 7.68 4.93 -14.59
C VAL A 24 7.72 3.42 -14.81
N THR A 25 7.94 2.69 -13.72
CA THR A 25 8.19 1.24 -13.74
C THR A 25 7.04 0.50 -13.10
N ARG A 26 6.57 -0.57 -13.73
CA ARG A 26 5.65 -1.50 -13.08
C ARG A 26 6.42 -2.26 -12.00
N GLN A 27 5.90 -2.28 -10.77
CA GLN A 27 6.45 -3.12 -9.71
C GLN A 27 5.60 -4.37 -9.47
N SER A 28 4.28 -4.27 -9.64
CA SER A 28 3.35 -5.39 -9.46
C SER A 28 2.11 -5.22 -10.36
N ASP A 29 1.12 -6.09 -10.16
CA ASP A 29 -0.20 -6.03 -10.83
C ASP A 29 -1.11 -4.95 -10.26
N SER A 30 -0.65 -4.18 -9.28
CA SER A 30 -1.42 -3.13 -8.61
C SER A 30 -0.61 -1.87 -8.32
N ILE A 31 0.68 -1.83 -8.67
CA ILE A 31 1.57 -0.72 -8.31
C ILE A 31 2.50 -0.35 -9.47
N VAL A 32 2.53 0.94 -9.76
CA VAL A 32 3.52 1.59 -10.61
C VAL A 32 4.36 2.52 -9.76
N ILE A 33 5.68 2.56 -9.98
CA ILE A 33 6.57 3.51 -9.35
C ILE A 33 7.02 4.55 -10.36
N ALA A 34 6.66 5.80 -10.09
CA ALA A 34 7.27 6.94 -10.76
C ALA A 34 8.48 7.45 -9.96
N THR A 35 9.55 7.79 -10.65
CA THR A 35 10.73 8.41 -10.08
C THR A 35 11.04 9.69 -10.84
N VAL A 36 11.24 10.79 -10.12
CA VAL A 36 11.49 12.13 -10.66
C VAL A 36 12.61 12.82 -9.88
N PRO A 37 13.23 13.89 -10.40
CA PRO A 37 14.17 14.70 -9.63
C PRO A 37 13.52 15.27 -8.35
N ALA A 38 14.16 15.10 -7.19
CA ALA A 38 13.62 15.58 -5.92
C ALA A 38 13.48 17.12 -5.87
N ALA A 39 14.34 17.85 -6.58
CA ALA A 39 14.30 19.31 -6.66
C ALA A 39 12.96 19.87 -7.17
N ARG A 40 12.17 19.06 -7.88
CA ARG A 40 10.84 19.44 -8.40
C ARG A 40 9.72 18.59 -7.81
N SER A 41 9.93 17.96 -6.65
CA SER A 41 8.94 17.05 -6.07
C SER A 41 7.57 17.68 -5.84
N THR A 42 7.52 18.96 -5.45
CA THR A 42 6.25 19.68 -5.27
C THR A 42 5.48 19.80 -6.60
N TRP A 43 6.19 19.96 -7.72
CA TRP A 43 5.59 19.98 -9.05
C TRP A 43 5.11 18.59 -9.50
N ALA A 44 5.80 17.54 -9.06
CA ALA A 44 5.36 16.17 -9.29
C ALA A 44 4.10 15.82 -8.48
N ASP A 45 3.98 16.35 -7.26
CA ASP A 45 2.77 16.19 -6.45
C ASP A 45 1.54 16.78 -7.17
N PHE A 46 1.68 17.95 -7.82
CA PHE A 46 0.62 18.52 -8.67
C PHE A 46 0.36 17.69 -9.94
N ALA A 47 1.43 17.26 -10.63
CA ALA A 47 1.31 16.49 -11.87
C ALA A 47 0.64 15.12 -11.68
N LEU A 48 0.72 14.57 -10.46
CA LEU A 48 0.17 13.27 -10.10
C LEU A 48 -1.13 13.36 -9.28
N ALA A 49 -1.69 14.57 -9.10
CA ALA A 49 -2.85 14.79 -8.23
C ALA A 49 -4.12 14.06 -8.69
N SER A 50 -4.23 13.74 -9.98
CA SER A 50 -5.35 12.96 -10.53
C SER A 50 -5.21 11.46 -10.29
N HIS A 51 -4.09 11.00 -9.73
CA HIS A 51 -3.84 9.60 -9.41
C HIS A 51 -3.83 9.35 -7.91
N THR A 52 -4.20 8.14 -7.54
CA THR A 52 -4.01 7.63 -6.19
C THR A 52 -2.52 7.43 -5.95
N THR A 53 -1.88 8.37 -5.25
CA THR A 53 -0.42 8.39 -5.07
C THR A 53 0.01 8.32 -3.62
N LEU A 54 1.14 7.66 -3.42
CA LEU A 54 1.88 7.63 -2.18
C LEU A 54 3.33 8.01 -2.44
N ARG A 55 3.79 9.08 -1.79
CA ARG A 55 5.21 9.44 -1.79
C ARG A 55 6.04 8.43 -0.98
N LEU A 56 7.10 7.94 -1.60
CA LEU A 56 8.06 7.01 -1.00
C LEU A 56 9.31 7.76 -0.53
N ALA A 57 10.11 7.12 0.32
CA ALA A 57 11.40 7.65 0.76
C ALA A 57 12.29 8.00 -0.44
N ASP A 58 12.93 9.17 -0.34
CA ASP A 58 13.90 9.68 -1.32
C ASP A 58 15.04 8.68 -1.49
N LYS A 59 15.51 8.53 -2.72
CA LYS A 59 16.69 7.75 -3.05
C LYS A 59 17.64 8.62 -3.88
N ALA A 60 18.70 9.11 -3.24
CA ALA A 60 19.78 9.84 -3.89
C ALA A 60 19.31 11.06 -4.72
N GLY A 61 18.48 11.93 -4.14
CA GLY A 61 18.00 13.15 -4.80
C GLY A 61 16.89 12.89 -5.82
N ARG A 62 16.16 11.78 -5.67
CA ARG A 62 15.04 11.38 -6.51
C ARG A 62 13.82 11.15 -5.64
N ALA A 63 12.78 11.94 -5.89
CA ALA A 63 11.47 11.69 -5.32
C ALA A 63 10.84 10.49 -6.04
N ARG A 64 10.26 9.58 -5.26
CA ARG A 64 9.60 8.38 -5.75
C ARG A 64 8.16 8.36 -5.29
N TYR A 65 7.29 7.86 -6.16
CA TYR A 65 5.86 7.80 -5.95
C TYR A 65 5.39 6.40 -6.28
N ALA A 66 4.67 5.76 -5.37
CA ALA A 66 3.83 4.63 -5.69
C ALA A 66 2.48 5.14 -6.17
N ILE A 67 2.04 4.64 -7.32
CA ILE A 67 0.78 4.98 -7.94
C ILE A 67 -0.04 3.71 -8.07
N PHE A 68 -1.28 3.82 -7.63
CA PHE A 68 -2.24 2.72 -7.58
C PHE A 68 -3.36 2.97 -8.61
N PRO A 69 -3.97 1.90 -9.16
CA PRO A 69 -5.22 2.02 -9.86
C PRO A 69 -6.26 2.65 -8.93
N THR A 70 -7.11 3.53 -9.47
CA THR A 70 -8.25 4.04 -8.72
C THR A 70 -9.09 2.85 -8.24
N PRO A 71 -9.30 2.68 -6.93
CA PRO A 71 -10.17 1.62 -6.44
C PRO A 71 -11.58 1.84 -6.99
N ALA A 72 -12.30 0.76 -7.27
CA ALA A 72 -13.70 0.83 -7.69
C ALA A 72 -14.65 1.24 -6.55
N ASP A 73 -14.14 1.33 -5.32
CA ASP A 73 -14.89 1.59 -4.10
C ASP A 73 -14.57 2.96 -3.47
N SER A 74 -15.54 3.49 -2.71
CA SER A 74 -15.54 4.85 -2.16
C SER A 74 -14.71 5.05 -0.88
N GLU A 75 -14.13 3.99 -0.30
CA GLU A 75 -13.22 4.08 0.85
C GLU A 75 -11.76 3.86 0.45
N PRO A 76 -10.91 4.91 0.47
CA PRO A 76 -9.51 4.75 0.13
C PRO A 76 -8.76 4.13 1.32
N TYR A 77 -8.16 2.97 1.10
CA TYR A 77 -7.17 2.30 1.98
C TYR A 77 -7.69 1.54 3.20
N SER A 78 -8.84 0.89 3.09
CA SER A 78 -9.24 -0.23 3.96
C SER A 78 -9.00 -1.56 3.24
N CYS A 79 -8.37 -2.52 3.92
CA CYS A 79 -8.30 -3.90 3.45
C CYS A 79 -9.02 -4.79 4.47
N THR A 80 -10.03 -5.52 4.00
CA THR A 80 -10.62 -6.61 4.76
C THR A 80 -9.70 -7.81 4.67
N VAL A 81 -9.08 -8.18 5.79
CA VAL A 81 -8.18 -9.33 5.88
C VAL A 81 -8.83 -10.44 6.69
N TYR A 82 -8.75 -11.64 6.15
CA TYR A 82 -9.12 -12.88 6.82
C TYR A 82 -7.87 -13.52 7.39
N PHE A 83 -7.94 -13.92 8.65
CA PHE A 83 -6.81 -14.50 9.34
C PHE A 83 -7.24 -15.53 10.37
N ARG A 84 -6.32 -16.44 10.68
CA ARG A 84 -6.49 -17.41 11.75
C ARG A 84 -5.45 -17.13 12.84
N ALA A 85 -5.93 -16.95 14.07
CA ALA A 85 -5.09 -16.83 15.26
C ALA A 85 -4.96 -18.21 15.93
N THR A 86 -3.74 -18.65 16.24
CA THR A 86 -3.49 -20.03 16.74
C THR A 86 -2.66 -20.12 18.03
N GLY A 87 -2.24 -19.00 18.62
CA GLY A 87 -1.38 -18.99 19.80
C GLY A 87 -2.11 -19.03 21.16
N PRO A 88 -1.39 -19.33 22.26
CA PRO A 88 -1.92 -19.34 23.63
C PRO A 88 -2.49 -17.97 24.05
N GLY A 89 -3.53 -17.89 24.89
CA GLY A 89 -4.13 -16.61 25.28
C GLY A 89 -5.16 -16.02 24.31
N LEU A 90 -5.41 -16.70 23.17
CA LEU A 90 -6.61 -16.47 22.37
C LEU A 90 -7.85 -16.86 23.18
N ALA A 91 -8.88 -16.00 23.22
CA ALA A 91 -10.12 -16.36 23.88
C ALA A 91 -10.73 -17.62 23.22
N GLN A 92 -11.20 -18.56 24.04
CA GLN A 92 -11.64 -19.89 23.59
C GLN A 92 -12.65 -19.84 22.44
N GLN A 93 -13.55 -18.85 22.45
CA GLN A 93 -14.56 -18.64 21.42
C GLN A 93 -14.00 -18.36 20.01
N HIS A 94 -12.73 -17.96 19.90
CA HIS A 94 -12.04 -17.64 18.66
C HIS A 94 -11.05 -18.74 18.22
N ALA A 95 -10.80 -19.75 19.06
CA ALA A 95 -9.86 -20.82 18.77
C ALA A 95 -10.26 -21.58 17.50
N GLY A 96 -9.36 -21.63 16.51
CA GLY A 96 -9.57 -22.35 15.27
C GLY A 96 -10.56 -21.73 14.29
N LYS A 97 -11.09 -20.53 14.57
CA LYS A 97 -12.00 -19.82 13.67
C LYS A 97 -11.24 -18.91 12.71
N GLU A 98 -11.80 -18.74 11.52
CA GLU A 98 -11.42 -17.67 10.61
C GLU A 98 -12.03 -16.36 11.13
N LEU A 99 -11.17 -15.36 11.32
CA LEU A 99 -11.53 -14.04 11.81
C LEU A 99 -11.38 -13.04 10.68
N CYS A 100 -12.28 -12.07 10.63
CA CYS A 100 -12.28 -11.00 9.63
C CYS A 100 -12.04 -9.67 10.34
N HIS A 101 -11.14 -8.85 9.80
CA HIS A 101 -10.89 -7.51 10.33
C HIS A 101 -10.57 -6.52 9.20
N THR A 102 -11.02 -5.28 9.39
CA THR A 102 -10.72 -4.19 8.46
C THR A 102 -9.49 -3.45 8.97
N VAL A 103 -8.41 -3.50 8.21
CA VAL A 103 -7.18 -2.76 8.53
C VAL A 103 -7.09 -1.54 7.65
N ARG A 104 -6.96 -0.37 8.28
CA ARG A 104 -6.68 0.89 7.58
C ARG A 104 -5.18 1.02 7.37
N ILE A 105 -4.74 0.99 6.12
CA ILE A 105 -3.34 1.15 5.76
C ILE A 105 -3.06 2.65 5.65
N VAL A 106 -2.31 3.20 6.60
CA VAL A 106 -1.92 4.61 6.60
C VAL A 106 -0.49 4.72 6.08
N PRO A 107 -0.25 5.49 5.01
CA PRO A 107 1.09 5.57 4.46
C PRO A 107 2.10 6.20 5.41
N GLY A 108 3.31 5.63 5.47
CA GLY A 108 4.41 6.08 6.33
C GLY A 108 4.51 5.40 7.70
N HIS A 109 3.50 4.62 8.11
CA HIS A 109 3.50 3.92 9.40
C HIS A 109 3.20 2.41 9.31
N THR A 110 2.49 1.94 8.27
CA THR A 110 2.18 0.52 8.09
C THR A 110 2.28 0.09 6.62
N THR A 111 3.22 -0.81 6.34
CA THR A 111 3.31 -1.56 5.07
C THR A 111 2.44 -2.84 5.16
N GLU A 112 2.17 -3.54 4.05
CA GLU A 112 1.50 -4.87 4.11
C GLU A 112 2.22 -5.83 5.09
N ALA A 113 3.53 -5.65 5.29
CA ALA A 113 4.34 -6.42 6.25
C ALA A 113 4.01 -6.12 7.73
N ASP A 114 3.31 -5.02 8.02
CA ASP A 114 2.92 -4.63 9.38
C ASP A 114 1.49 -5.09 9.74
N ILE A 115 0.72 -5.60 8.78
CA ILE A 115 -0.63 -6.15 9.01
C ILE A 115 -0.62 -7.24 10.09
N PRO A 116 0.30 -8.24 10.07
CA PRO A 116 0.37 -9.24 11.13
C PRO A 116 0.61 -8.64 12.53
N LYS A 117 1.40 -7.55 12.63
CA LYS A 117 1.66 -6.86 13.91
C LYS A 117 0.40 -6.16 14.43
N ALA A 118 -0.32 -5.46 13.56
CA ALA A 118 -1.56 -4.79 13.94
C ALA A 118 -2.62 -5.79 14.41
N LEU A 119 -2.76 -6.92 13.71
CA LEU A 119 -3.67 -8.00 14.11
C LEU A 119 -3.27 -8.66 15.43
N ALA A 120 -1.97 -8.91 15.64
CA ALA A 120 -1.47 -9.49 16.88
C ALA A 120 -1.73 -8.56 18.09
N ALA A 121 -1.52 -7.25 17.93
CA ALA A 121 -1.87 -6.26 18.96
C ALA A 121 -3.38 -6.24 19.26
N ALA A 122 -4.24 -6.35 18.24
CA ALA A 122 -5.69 -6.35 18.45
C ALA A 122 -6.22 -7.62 19.14
N VAL A 123 -5.65 -8.78 18.80
CA VAL A 123 -6.15 -10.10 19.24
C VAL A 123 -5.50 -10.57 20.54
N PHE A 124 -4.22 -10.30 20.72
CA PHE A 124 -3.43 -10.77 21.85
C PHE A 124 -2.98 -9.65 22.80
N ALA A 125 -3.28 -8.38 22.50
CA ALA A 125 -2.68 -7.22 23.17
C ALA A 125 -1.14 -7.20 23.11
N ASP A 126 -0.54 -7.92 22.17
CA ASP A 126 0.91 -8.06 22.01
C ASP A 126 1.34 -8.14 20.53
N PRO A 127 2.01 -7.10 19.99
CA PRO A 127 2.47 -7.08 18.60
C PRO A 127 3.64 -8.05 18.33
N GLY A 128 4.30 -8.59 19.35
CA GLY A 128 5.39 -9.57 19.22
C GLY A 128 4.92 -10.95 18.74
N ARG A 129 3.60 -11.18 18.73
CA ARG A 129 2.99 -12.49 18.43
C ARG A 129 2.52 -12.64 16.99
N THR A 130 3.19 -11.95 16.07
CA THR A 130 2.88 -12.05 14.63
C THR A 130 2.99 -13.46 14.07
N GLY A 131 3.87 -14.29 14.63
CA GLY A 131 4.03 -15.70 14.23
C GLY A 131 2.79 -16.56 14.52
N ASP A 132 1.89 -16.10 15.40
CA ASP A 132 0.65 -16.79 15.76
C ASP A 132 -0.54 -16.38 14.87
N ILE A 133 -0.30 -15.52 13.87
CA ILE A 133 -1.30 -15.02 12.91
C ILE A 133 -0.95 -15.54 11.52
N THR A 134 -1.85 -16.33 10.92
CA THR A 134 -1.78 -16.66 9.50
C THR A 134 -2.74 -15.76 8.73
N VAL A 135 -2.21 -14.95 7.81
CA VAL A 135 -3.01 -14.07 6.94
C VAL A 135 -3.21 -14.75 5.60
N THR A 136 -4.46 -14.87 5.17
CA THR A 136 -4.81 -15.36 3.84
C THR A 136 -5.40 -14.21 3.04
N ARG A 137 -4.77 -13.87 1.92
CA ARG A 137 -5.33 -12.89 0.98
C ARG A 137 -6.39 -13.60 0.15
N LEU A 138 -7.63 -13.12 0.22
CA LEU A 138 -8.66 -13.56 -0.73
C LEU A 138 -8.47 -12.74 -2.02
N ALA A 139 -8.44 -13.46 -3.15
CA ALA A 139 -8.26 -12.90 -4.49
C ALA A 139 -9.56 -12.25 -5.00
#